data_AF-A0A564Q6X9-F1
#
_entry.id   AF-A0A564Q6X9-F1
#
_cell.length_a   1.000
_cell.length_b   1.000
_cell.length_c   1.000
_cell.angle_alpha   90.00
_cell.angle_beta   90.00
_cell.angle_gamma   90.00
#
_symmetry.space_group_name_H-M   'P 1'
#
loop_
_entity.id
_entity.type
_entity.pdbx_description
1 polymer ?
#
loop_
_entity_poly.entity_id
_entity_poly.type
_entity_poly.pdbx_seq_one_letter_code
_entity_poly.pdbx_strand_id
1 'polypeptide(L)'
;MEIDLTMELQGVITIFEGKNGFPENFAVYQLFHPFKYYSILKREKELDVEQISCCYVLRKRERGSSVLRLYNYIFEDENNMTSIKLLKNAQYNLIKR
;
A
#
# COMPACT_ATOMS: atom_id res chain seq x y z
N MET A 1 15.06 -5.08 -2.39
CA MET A 1 13.75 -4.43 -2.15
C MET A 1 12.89 -5.46 -1.44
N GLU A 2 12.33 -5.11 -0.29
CA GLU A 2 11.38 -5.96 0.43
C GLU A 2 9.95 -5.49 0.09
N ILE A 3 9.02 -6.44 0.01
CA ILE A 3 7.58 -6.18 -0.10
C ILE A 3 6.88 -7.10 0.89
N ASP A 4 6.06 -6.56 1.80
CA ASP A 4 5.31 -7.38 2.76
C ASP A 4 4.30 -8.30 2.05
N LEU A 5 3.54 -7.73 1.11
CA LEU A 5 2.54 -8.45 0.32
C LEU A 5 2.22 -7.67 -0.97
N THR A 6 2.02 -8.39 -2.08
CA THR A 6 1.40 -7.85 -3.29
C THR A 6 0.15 -8.66 -3.60
N MET A 7 -0.92 -8.00 -4.02
CA MET A 7 -2.12 -8.64 -4.55
C MET A 7 -2.43 -8.10 -5.94
N GLU A 8 -2.93 -8.96 -6.82
CA GLU A 8 -3.54 -8.58 -8.09
C GLU A 8 -5.02 -8.96 -8.04
N LEU A 9 -5.87 -8.06 -8.52
CA LEU A 9 -7.29 -8.34 -8.75
C LEU A 9 -7.79 -7.50 -9.91
N GLN A 10 -8.26 -8.17 -10.97
CA GLN A 10 -8.91 -7.54 -12.13
C GLN A 10 -8.07 -6.42 -12.77
N GLY A 11 -6.78 -6.69 -13.00
CA GLY A 11 -5.87 -5.73 -13.63
C GLY A 11 -5.38 -4.64 -12.69
N VAL A 12 -5.67 -4.74 -11.38
CA VAL A 12 -5.17 -3.80 -10.37
C VAL A 12 -4.19 -4.51 -9.45
N ILE A 13 -2.93 -4.08 -9.47
CA ILE A 13 -1.95 -4.46 -8.46
C ILE A 13 -2.07 -3.54 -7.26
N THR A 14 -2.09 -4.12 -6.07
CA THR A 14 -1.97 -3.40 -4.80
C THR A 14 -0.79 -3.95 -4.01
N ILE A 15 0.16 -3.06 -3.73
CA ILE A 15 1.34 -3.35 -2.91
C ILE A 15 1.00 -2.98 -1.47
N PHE A 16 1.23 -3.87 -0.51
CA PHE A 16 0.93 -3.64 0.89
C PHE A 16 2.21 -3.45 1.70
N GLU A 17 2.14 -2.53 2.65
CA GLU A 17 3.14 -2.32 3.71
C GLU A 17 2.41 -2.25 5.05
N GLY A 18 2.77 -3.12 5.98
CA GLY A 18 2.13 -3.29 7.28
C GLY A 18 2.98 -2.73 8.42
N LYS A 19 2.39 -1.89 9.28
CA LYS A 19 3.04 -1.44 10.53
C LYS A 19 2.17 -1.66 11.76
N ASN A 20 2.84 -1.86 12.89
CA ASN A 20 2.20 -1.92 14.20
C ASN A 20 2.07 -0.50 14.79
N GLY A 21 0.96 -0.26 15.48
CA GLY A 21 0.64 1.04 16.08
C GLY A 21 0.13 2.06 15.05
N PHE A 22 0.01 3.31 15.48
CA PHE A 22 -0.42 4.45 14.66
C PHE A 22 0.67 5.52 14.71
N PRO A 23 1.77 5.35 13.95
CA PRO A 23 2.83 6.35 13.93
C PRO A 23 2.33 7.65 13.30
N GLU A 24 2.90 8.78 13.73
CA GLU A 24 2.58 10.10 13.17
C GLU A 24 3.14 10.27 11.75
N ASN A 25 4.25 9.59 11.46
CA ASN A 25 4.97 9.66 10.18
C ASN A 25 5.29 8.25 9.69
N PHE A 26 5.51 8.10 8.38
CA PHE A 26 5.93 6.83 7.80
C PHE A 26 6.94 7.02 6.66
N ALA A 27 7.69 5.97 6.38
CA ALA A 27 8.71 5.94 5.34
C ALA A 27 8.07 5.71 3.96
N VAL A 28 7.77 6.77 3.23
CA VAL A 28 7.16 6.73 1.88
C VAL A 28 7.93 5.83 0.91
N TYR A 29 9.26 5.77 1.04
CA TYR A 29 10.11 4.94 0.18
C TYR A 29 9.79 3.45 0.23
N GLN A 30 9.21 2.95 1.33
CA GLN A 30 8.80 1.56 1.46
C GLN A 30 7.66 1.21 0.50
N LEU A 31 6.79 2.17 0.16
CA LEU A 31 5.77 2.02 -0.88
C LEU A 31 6.32 2.36 -2.27
N PHE A 32 7.17 3.39 -2.36
CA PHE A 32 7.62 3.92 -3.64
C PHE A 32 8.51 2.95 -4.43
N HIS A 33 9.46 2.28 -3.80
CA HIS A 33 10.36 1.38 -4.54
C HIS A 33 9.61 0.20 -5.16
N PRO A 34 8.72 -0.50 -4.43
CA PRO A 34 7.85 -1.51 -5.02
C PRO A 34 6.96 -0.95 -6.12
N PHE A 35 6.35 0.22 -5.92
CA PHE A 35 5.54 0.87 -6.94
C PHE A 35 6.32 1.07 -8.22
N LYS A 36 7.52 1.68 -8.11
CA LYS A 36 8.40 1.94 -9.24
C LYS A 36 8.78 0.67 -9.98
N TYR A 37 9.07 -0.41 -9.25
CA TYR A 37 9.37 -1.71 -9.85
C TYR A 37 8.21 -2.21 -10.73
N TYR A 38 6.99 -2.25 -10.21
CA TYR A 38 5.83 -2.70 -10.99
C TYR A 38 5.49 -1.74 -12.14
N SER A 39 5.69 -0.43 -11.96
CA SER A 39 5.50 0.54 -13.04
C SER A 39 6.49 0.34 -14.19
N ILE A 40 7.74 -0.01 -13.89
CA ILE A 40 8.74 -0.39 -14.90
C ILE A 40 8.28 -1.63 -15.68
N LEU A 41 7.88 -2.71 -14.98
CA LEU A 41 7.39 -3.93 -15.63
C LEU A 41 6.18 -3.67 -16.53
N LYS A 42 5.23 -2.84 -16.06
CA LYS A 42 4.07 -2.41 -16.82
C LYS A 42 4.48 -1.64 -18.09
N ARG A 43 5.41 -0.70 -17.96
CA ARG A 43 5.93 0.12 -19.08
C ARG A 43 6.69 -0.72 -20.10
N GLU A 44 7.44 -1.71 -19.64
CA GLU A 44 8.18 -2.68 -20.47
C GLU A 44 7.29 -3.77 -21.07
N LYS A 45 5.98 -3.75 -20.76
CA LYS A 45 4.97 -4.72 -21.20
C LYS A 45 5.25 -6.15 -20.75
N GLU A 46 6.03 -6.30 -19.69
CA GLU A 46 6.25 -7.59 -19.01
C GLU A 46 5.10 -7.91 -18.03
N LEU A 47 4.24 -6.93 -17.77
CA LEU A 47 3.09 -7.04 -16.88
C LEU A 47 1.88 -6.28 -17.46
N ASP A 48 0.83 -7.00 -17.80
CA ASP A 48 -0.41 -6.42 -18.32
C ASP A 48 -1.38 -6.10 -17.17
N VAL A 49 -1.30 -4.87 -16.67
CA VAL A 49 -2.16 -4.37 -15.59
C VAL A 49 -2.59 -2.94 -15.86
N GLU A 50 -3.84 -2.63 -15.54
CA GLU A 50 -4.44 -1.31 -15.73
C GLU A 50 -3.93 -0.31 -14.69
N GLN A 51 -3.76 -0.72 -13.44
CA GLN A 51 -3.42 0.18 -12.34
C GLN A 51 -2.50 -0.48 -11.31
N ILE A 52 -1.66 0.35 -10.69
CA ILE A 52 -0.83 -0.02 -9.54
C ILE A 52 -1.15 0.94 -8.40
N SER A 53 -1.48 0.41 -7.23
CA SER A 53 -1.72 1.18 -6.01
C SER A 53 -0.89 0.63 -4.84
N CYS A 54 -0.83 1.39 -3.75
CA CYS A 54 -0.07 1.09 -2.56
C CYS A 54 -0.97 1.19 -1.33
N CYS A 55 -1.11 0.14 -0.53
CA CYS A 55 -1.91 0.14 0.68
C CYS A 55 -1.02 0.08 1.93
N TYR A 56 -1.00 1.17 2.68
CA TYR A 56 -0.38 1.21 4.00
C TYR A 56 -1.39 0.73 5.04
N VAL A 57 -1.06 -0.35 5.73
CA VAL A 57 -1.92 -1.00 6.71
C VAL A 57 -1.33 -0.81 8.10
N LEU A 58 -2.06 -0.10 8.95
CA LEU A 58 -1.72 0.08 10.34
C LEU A 58 -2.56 -0.82 11.21
N ARG A 59 -1.93 -1.53 12.14
CA ARG A 59 -2.63 -2.35 13.13
C ARG A 59 -2.28 -1.93 14.54
N LYS A 60 -3.28 -1.57 15.33
CA LYS A 60 -3.15 -1.43 16.78
C LYS A 60 -3.98 -2.51 17.47
N ARG A 61 -3.35 -3.26 18.38
CA ARG A 61 -4.07 -4.21 19.26
C ARG A 61 -4.62 -3.44 20.45
N GLU A 62 -5.90 -3.62 20.75
CA GLU A 62 -6.57 -3.05 21.92
C GLU A 62 -7.29 -4.17 22.64
N ARG A 63 -7.05 -4.35 23.95
CA ARG A 63 -7.52 -5.47 24.82
C ARG A 63 -8.66 -6.33 24.23
N GLY A 64 -8.29 -7.41 23.52
CA GLY A 64 -9.25 -8.39 22.95
C GLY A 64 -9.69 -8.14 21.49
N SER A 65 -9.23 -7.06 20.87
CA SER A 65 -9.58 -6.62 19.51
C SER A 65 -8.36 -6.09 18.75
N SER A 66 -8.53 -5.79 17.47
CA SER A 66 -7.52 -5.07 16.67
C SER A 66 -8.20 -3.99 15.84
N VAL A 67 -7.67 -2.77 15.91
CA VAL A 67 -8.06 -1.68 15.01
C VAL A 67 -7.09 -1.69 13.83
N LEU A 68 -7.64 -1.84 12.63
CA LEU A 68 -6.93 -1.74 11.38
C LEU A 68 -7.27 -0.41 10.71
N ARG A 69 -6.27 0.34 10.27
CA ARG A 69 -6.43 1.51 9.39
C ARG A 69 -5.71 1.21 8.08
N LEU A 70 -6.44 1.33 6.98
CA LEU A 70 -5.92 1.09 5.64
C LEU A 70 -5.93 2.42 4.90
N TYR A 71 -4.80 2.77 4.31
CA TYR A 71 -4.63 3.96 3.49
C TYR A 71 -4.16 3.51 2.11
N ASN A 72 -5.00 3.68 1.10
CA ASN A 72 -4.65 3.34 -0.27
C ASN A 72 -4.16 4.61 -0.99
N TYR A 73 -2.97 4.52 -1.54
CA TYR A 73 -2.21 5.56 -2.20
C TYR A 73 -1.91 5.19 -3.66
N ILE A 74 -1.63 6.21 -4.44
CA ILE A 74 -0.94 6.11 -5.73
C ILE A 74 0.26 7.04 -5.73
N PHE A 75 1.14 6.89 -6.72
CA PHE A 75 2.10 7.91 -7.09
C PHE A 75 1.70 8.42 -8.48
N GLU A 76 1.56 9.73 -8.63
CA GLU A 76 1.22 10.35 -9.93
C GLU A 76 2.42 10.35 -10.90
N ASP A 77 3.65 10.22 -10.38
CA ASP A 77 4.89 10.12 -11.15
C ASP A 77 5.81 9.02 -10.57
N GLU A 78 6.11 8.01 -11.39
CA GLU A 78 6.96 6.86 -11.06
C GLU A 78 8.44 7.20 -10.81
N ASN A 79 8.88 8.40 -11.20
CA ASN A 79 10.23 8.88 -10.96
C ASN A 79 10.31 9.87 -9.80
N ASN A 80 9.17 10.25 -9.22
CA ASN A 80 9.11 11.20 -8.12
C ASN A 80 8.35 10.64 -6.91
N MET A 81 9.09 10.30 -5.86
CA MET A 81 8.53 9.79 -4.60
C MET A 81 7.60 10.79 -3.89
N THR A 82 7.75 12.09 -4.12
CA THR A 82 6.88 13.10 -3.50
C THR A 82 5.50 13.20 -4.16
N SER A 83 5.30 12.52 -5.30
CA SER A 83 4.02 12.47 -6.02
C SER A 83 2.97 11.55 -5.36
N ILE A 84 3.23 11.07 -4.15
CA ILE A 84 2.30 10.22 -3.41
C ILE A 84 0.99 10.96 -3.14
N LYS A 85 -0.13 10.28 -3.40
CA LYS A 85 -1.48 10.82 -3.20
C LYS A 85 -2.39 9.78 -2.59
N LEU A 86 -3.12 10.18 -1.55
CA LEU A 86 -4.14 9.33 -0.92
C LEU A 86 -5.36 9.24 -1.84
N LEU A 87 -5.75 8.03 -2.22
CA LEU A 87 -6.99 7.77 -2.95
C LEU A 87 -8.18 7.58 -2.01
N LYS A 88 -8.01 6.72 -1.00
CA LYS A 88 -9.06 6.37 -0.05
C LYS A 88 -8.46 5.80 1.23
N ASN A 89 -9.23 5.87 2.31
CA ASN A 89 -8.89 5.22 3.56
C ASN A 89 -10.12 4.52 4.16
N ALA A 90 -9.86 3.55 5.02
CA ALA A 90 -10.89 2.84 5.78
C ALA A 90 -10.33 2.42 7.14
N GLN A 91 -11.21 2.30 8.13
CA GLN A 91 -10.88 1.71 9.42
C GLN A 91 -11.80 0.54 9.70
N TYR A 92 -11.24 -0.56 10.20
CA TYR A 92 -11.98 -1.75 10.62
C TYR A 92 -11.61 -2.14 12.05
N ASN A 93 -12.62 -2.44 12.85
CA ASN A 93 -12.44 -2.99 14.20
C ASN A 93 -12.65 -4.50 14.15
N LEU A 94 -11.57 -5.26 14.24
CA LEU A 94 -11.60 -6.72 14.35
C LEU A 94 -11.91 -7.10 15.79
N ILE A 95 -13.17 -7.49 16.03
CA ILE A 95 -13.65 -7.96 17.32
C ILE A 95 -13.60 -9.48 17.30
N LYS A 96 -12.94 -10.08 18.31
CA LYS A 96 -12.97 -11.52 18.50
C LYS A 96 -14.41 -11.91 18.88
N ARG A 97 -15.05 -12.73 18.06
CA ARG A 97 -16.35 -13.35 18.39
C ARG A 97 -16.15 -14.48 19.39
#